data_AF-A0A7W1RMI4-F1
#
_entry.id   AF-A0A7W1RMI4-F1
#
_cell.length_a   1.000
_cell.length_b   1.000
_cell.length_c   1.000
_cell.angle_alpha   90.00
_cell.angle_beta   90.00
_cell.angle_gamma   90.00
#
_symmetry.space_group_name_H-M   'P 1'
#
loop_
_entity.id
_entity.type
_entity.pdbx_description
1 polymer ?
#
loop_
_entity_poly.entity_id
_entity_poly.type
_entity_poly.pdbx_seq_one_letter_code
_entity_poly.pdbx_strand_id
1 'polypeptide(L)'
;MNESTALSLSVLIPVKNDADNLRECLPTVAFAAEIVVVDSASTDGTAQCAQAAGARVVQFEWNGNFPRKKNWALENMEWRHEWVLIVDADERITPELEREIRSAIQRKDVDGFYLNRRFWFLGGWINHCGYFPSWNLRLFKHRKGRYEKMEAGGGAGSGDNEVHEHVLLKGRAEYLAAPMEHYAFPDIATFVEKHIRYATWEAVVRGQFTSIGAERMRGSPFGNALQRRRWLKRVTLRMPFRPTLRFLYGYVVKQGYRDGYRGWVLCRLLAWYESLIVAKIWERRRERGMSAAT
;
A
#
# COMPACT_ATOMS: atom_id res chain seq x y z
N MET A 1 38.91 -0.56 5.66
CA MET A 1 38.07 -0.61 6.88
C MET A 1 37.15 0.61 6.83
N ASN A 2 35.94 0.47 6.27
CA ASN A 2 34.91 1.49 6.39
C ASN A 2 33.91 0.98 7.41
N GLU A 3 34.00 1.46 8.65
CA GLU A 3 32.84 1.44 9.55
C GLU A 3 31.73 2.23 8.84
N SER A 4 30.77 1.51 8.27
CA SER A 4 29.51 2.11 7.83
C SER A 4 28.82 2.63 9.09
N THR A 5 29.04 3.90 9.43
CA THR A 5 28.26 4.57 10.47
C THR A 5 26.80 4.50 10.04
N ALA A 6 26.00 3.75 10.80
CA ALA A 6 24.58 3.59 10.54
C ALA A 6 23.91 4.97 10.42
N LEU A 7 23.01 5.11 9.45
CA LEU A 7 22.34 6.38 9.18
C LEU A 7 21.39 6.73 10.31
N SER A 8 21.33 8.01 10.70
CA SER A 8 20.35 8.55 11.64
C SER A 8 18.93 8.54 11.05
N LEU A 9 18.41 7.33 10.88
CA LEU A 9 17.17 6.95 10.23
C LEU A 9 16.56 5.81 11.03
N SER A 10 15.27 5.92 11.32
CA SER A 10 14.48 4.82 11.86
C SER A 10 13.72 4.13 10.73
N VAL A 11 13.71 2.80 10.72
CA VAL A 11 12.92 2.00 9.77
C VAL A 11 11.74 1.38 10.52
N LEU A 12 10.55 1.52 9.97
CA LEU A 12 9.32 0.88 10.45
C LEU A 12 8.92 -0.24 9.49
N ILE A 13 8.88 -1.47 9.99
CA ILE A 13 8.42 -2.66 9.27
C ILE A 13 7.15 -3.21 9.93
N PRO A 14 5.95 -2.91 9.40
CA PRO A 14 4.72 -3.58 9.82
C PRO A 14 4.67 -5.00 9.26
N VAL A 15 4.38 -5.99 10.10
CA VAL A 15 4.38 -7.39 9.66
C VAL A 15 3.30 -8.22 10.37
N LYS A 16 2.89 -9.32 9.74
CA LYS A 16 2.08 -10.39 10.33
C LYS A 16 2.24 -11.66 9.50
N ASN A 17 2.77 -12.72 10.10
CA ASN A 17 3.01 -14.04 9.49
C ASN A 17 3.71 -13.94 8.13
N ASP A 18 4.91 -13.33 8.12
CA ASP A 18 5.68 -13.18 6.88
C ASP A 18 7.19 -13.32 7.11
N ALA A 19 7.58 -14.37 7.85
CA ALA A 19 8.97 -14.59 8.24
C ALA A 19 9.91 -14.71 7.04
N ASP A 20 9.47 -15.33 5.95
CA ASP A 20 10.27 -15.55 4.74
C ASP A 20 10.60 -14.23 4.05
N ASN A 21 9.60 -13.38 3.82
CA ASN A 21 9.85 -12.08 3.23
C ASN A 21 10.71 -11.20 4.13
N LEU A 22 10.43 -11.22 5.44
CA LEU A 22 11.13 -10.42 6.42
C LEU A 22 12.63 -10.76 6.49
N ARG A 23 13.01 -12.04 6.36
CA ARG A 23 14.42 -12.48 6.30
C ARG A 23 15.17 -11.84 5.14
N GLU A 24 14.52 -11.70 3.99
CA GLU A 24 15.10 -11.03 2.81
C GLU A 24 15.06 -9.49 2.94
N CYS A 25 14.09 -8.94 3.67
CA CYS A 25 13.93 -7.50 3.85
C CYS A 25 14.97 -6.90 4.80
N LEU A 26 15.20 -7.52 5.96
CA LEU A 26 16.04 -6.98 7.04
C LEU A 26 17.46 -6.61 6.59
N PRO A 27 18.19 -7.43 5.80
CA PRO A 27 19.51 -7.07 5.31
C PRO A 27 19.50 -5.79 4.45
N THR A 28 18.43 -5.56 3.69
CA THR A 28 18.34 -4.41 2.77
C THR A 28 18.11 -3.08 3.47
N VAL A 29 17.74 -3.10 4.75
CA VAL A 29 17.54 -1.90 5.59
C VAL A 29 18.56 -1.79 6.72
N ALA A 30 19.57 -2.67 6.75
CA ALA A 30 20.61 -2.72 7.79
C ALA A 30 21.48 -1.44 7.87
N PHE A 31 21.40 -0.57 6.86
CA PHE A 31 22.07 0.73 6.87
C PHE A 31 21.44 1.75 7.84
N ALA A 32 20.23 1.48 8.36
CA ALA A 32 19.55 2.34 9.32
C ALA A 32 20.02 2.07 10.77
N ALA A 33 20.17 3.13 11.56
CA ALA A 33 20.59 3.02 12.96
C ALA A 33 19.50 2.49 13.90
N GLU A 34 18.23 2.58 13.51
CA GLU A 34 17.11 1.96 14.23
C GLU A 34 16.24 1.17 13.25
N ILE A 35 16.02 -0.12 13.52
CA ILE A 35 15.03 -0.94 12.82
C ILE A 35 13.98 -1.36 13.83
N VAL A 36 12.73 -1.05 13.54
CA VAL A 36 11.57 -1.39 14.36
C VAL A 36 10.63 -2.26 13.55
N VAL A 37 10.36 -3.46 14.07
CA VAL A 37 9.36 -4.37 13.52
C VAL A 37 8.12 -4.32 14.39
N VAL A 38 6.99 -3.90 13.80
CA VAL A 38 5.68 -3.90 14.47
C VAL A 38 4.92 -5.14 14.03
N ASP A 39 4.94 -6.15 14.90
CA ASP A 39 4.37 -7.46 14.66
C ASP A 39 2.94 -7.56 15.21
N SER A 40 2.05 -8.27 14.52
CA SER A 40 0.68 -8.51 14.98
C SER A 40 0.46 -9.95 15.41
N ALA A 41 1.20 -10.33 16.45
CA ALA A 41 1.19 -11.64 17.08
C ALA A 41 1.41 -12.77 16.07
N SER A 42 2.53 -12.70 15.35
CA SER A 42 2.87 -13.74 14.37
C SER A 42 3.18 -15.07 15.04
N THR A 43 2.85 -16.15 14.34
CA THR A 43 3.02 -17.54 14.84
C THR A 43 4.00 -18.36 13.99
N ASP A 44 4.62 -17.76 12.98
CA ASP A 44 5.45 -18.42 11.95
C ASP A 44 6.97 -18.19 12.14
N GLY A 45 7.38 -17.62 13.26
CA GLY A 45 8.78 -17.26 13.51
C GLY A 45 9.18 -15.83 13.13
N THR A 46 8.24 -15.00 12.66
CA THR A 46 8.48 -13.60 12.25
C THR A 46 9.15 -12.78 13.37
N ALA A 47 8.67 -12.86 14.60
CA ALA A 47 9.24 -12.09 15.70
C ALA A 47 10.68 -12.52 16.03
N GLN A 48 10.94 -13.83 16.01
CA GLN A 48 12.25 -14.40 16.30
C GLN A 48 13.27 -14.01 15.24
N CYS A 49 12.91 -14.02 13.95
CA CYS A 49 13.84 -13.63 12.90
C CYS A 49 14.16 -12.13 12.94
N ALA A 50 13.19 -11.27 13.27
CA ALA A 50 13.44 -9.84 13.50
C ALA A 50 14.42 -9.60 14.67
N GLN A 51 14.19 -10.27 15.81
CA GLN A 51 15.07 -10.14 16.98
C GLN A 51 16.49 -10.61 16.67
N ALA A 52 16.63 -11.75 15.97
CA ALA A 52 17.92 -12.28 15.57
C ALA A 52 18.71 -11.34 14.64
N ALA A 53 18.01 -10.53 13.84
CA ALA A 53 18.61 -9.49 13.00
C ALA A 53 18.90 -8.17 13.73
N GLY A 54 18.68 -8.11 15.05
CA GLY A 54 18.92 -6.91 15.87
C GLY A 54 17.82 -5.86 15.79
N ALA A 55 16.66 -6.17 15.21
CA ALA A 55 15.53 -5.26 15.15
C ALA A 55 14.79 -5.20 16.50
N ARG A 56 14.28 -4.00 16.84
CA ARG A 56 13.37 -3.83 17.97
C ARG A 56 11.97 -4.32 17.58
N VAL A 57 11.54 -5.43 18.15
CA VAL A 57 10.20 -5.98 17.92
C VAL A 57 9.21 -5.39 18.92
N VAL A 58 8.10 -4.86 18.41
CA VAL A 58 6.98 -4.35 19.19
C VAL A 58 5.71 -5.07 18.74
N GLN A 59 4.97 -5.62 19.69
CA GLN A 59 3.70 -6.29 19.40
C GLN A 59 2.56 -5.28 19.31
N PHE A 60 1.68 -5.47 18.33
CA PHE A 60 0.49 -4.67 18.08
C PHE A 60 -0.75 -5.55 17.94
N GLU A 61 -1.68 -5.36 18.86
CA GLU A 61 -3.00 -5.96 18.81
C GLU A 61 -4.03 -4.91 18.36
N TRP A 62 -4.68 -5.18 17.23
CA TRP A 62 -5.71 -4.27 16.72
C TRP A 62 -7.03 -4.48 17.46
N ASN A 63 -7.44 -3.47 18.22
CA ASN A 63 -8.69 -3.48 19.00
C ASN A 63 -9.96 -3.18 18.18
N GLY A 64 -9.88 -3.24 16.84
CA GLY A 64 -10.99 -2.91 15.93
C GLY A 64 -11.19 -1.41 15.68
N ASN A 65 -10.46 -0.53 16.37
CA ASN A 65 -10.57 0.93 16.25
C ASN A 65 -9.33 1.56 15.60
N PHE A 66 -9.45 2.82 15.21
CA PHE A 66 -8.31 3.61 14.74
C PHE A 66 -7.51 4.13 15.97
N PRO A 67 -6.18 4.32 15.89
CA PRO A 67 -5.28 4.10 14.76
C PRO A 67 -5.04 2.62 14.45
N ARG A 68 -4.81 2.36 13.16
CA ARG A 68 -4.35 1.06 12.65
C ARG A 68 -2.82 0.96 12.79
N LYS A 69 -2.22 -0.16 12.39
CA LYS A 69 -0.84 -0.53 12.75
C LYS A 69 0.19 0.56 12.46
N LYS A 70 0.23 1.12 11.24
CA LYS A 70 1.26 2.09 10.85
C LYS A 70 1.09 3.42 11.59
N ASN A 71 -0.15 3.92 11.70
CA ASN A 71 -0.41 5.15 12.46
C ASN A 71 -0.21 4.97 13.96
N TRP A 72 -0.61 3.81 14.52
CA TRP A 72 -0.39 3.50 15.92
C TRP A 72 1.11 3.53 16.24
N ALA A 73 1.93 2.92 15.38
CA ALA A 73 3.38 2.95 15.51
C ALA A 73 3.93 4.38 15.45
N LEU A 74 3.50 5.18 14.48
CA LEU A 74 3.95 6.58 14.33
C LEU A 74 3.53 7.50 15.50
N GLU A 75 2.45 7.15 16.21
CA GLU A 75 1.89 7.94 17.31
C GLU A 75 2.39 7.51 18.69
N ASN A 76 2.59 6.21 18.92
CA ASN A 76 2.84 5.66 20.25
C ASN A 76 4.30 5.27 20.48
N MET A 77 5.11 5.22 19.44
CA MET A 77 6.51 4.80 19.55
C MET A 77 7.44 5.99 19.69
N GLU A 78 8.41 5.85 20.60
CA GLU A 78 9.55 6.75 20.68
C GLU A 78 10.53 6.41 19.55
N TRP A 79 10.58 7.29 18.54
CA TRP A 79 11.50 7.20 17.41
C TRP A 79 12.83 7.84 17.77
N ARG A 80 13.94 7.11 17.57
CA ARG A 80 15.29 7.62 17.90
C ARG A 80 15.78 8.70 16.93
N HIS A 81 15.21 8.73 15.73
CA HIS A 81 15.64 9.62 14.66
C HIS A 81 14.48 10.44 14.09
N GLU A 82 14.80 11.62 13.55
CA GLU A 82 13.79 12.53 12.96
C GLU A 82 13.15 11.92 11.71
N TRP A 83 13.94 11.20 10.91
CA TRP A 83 13.47 10.53 9.69
C TRP A 83 12.98 9.12 10.00
N VAL A 84 11.83 8.77 9.44
CA VAL A 84 11.33 7.39 9.38
C VAL A 84 11.19 6.94 7.93
N LEU A 85 11.63 5.71 7.66
CA LEU A 85 11.38 5.00 6.42
C LEU A 85 10.42 3.85 6.71
N ILE A 86 9.28 3.81 6.03
CA ILE A 86 8.33 2.71 6.14
C ILE A 86 8.59 1.72 5.00
N VAL A 87 8.83 0.46 5.34
CA VAL A 87 9.07 -0.64 4.39
C VAL A 87 8.18 -1.80 4.80
N ASP A 88 7.34 -2.31 3.90
CA ASP A 88 6.55 -3.51 4.19
C ASP A 88 7.48 -4.75 4.11
N ALA A 89 7.19 -5.84 4.84
CA ALA A 89 8.09 -7.00 4.88
C ALA A 89 8.38 -7.61 3.50
N ASP A 90 7.44 -7.47 2.55
CA ASP A 90 7.54 -7.92 1.17
C ASP A 90 8.19 -6.88 0.22
N GLU A 91 8.81 -5.82 0.74
CA GLU A 91 9.54 -4.80 -0.02
C GLU A 91 11.05 -4.79 0.31
N ARG A 92 11.92 -4.55 -0.69
CA ARG A 92 13.38 -4.54 -0.54
C ARG A 92 13.98 -3.22 -1.05
N ILE A 93 14.92 -2.65 -0.29
CA ILE A 93 15.63 -1.44 -0.69
C ILE A 93 16.83 -1.82 -1.57
N THR A 94 16.93 -1.20 -2.75
CA THR A 94 18.06 -1.42 -3.65
C THR A 94 19.29 -0.61 -3.21
N PRO A 95 20.52 -1.04 -3.53
CA PRO A 95 21.73 -0.26 -3.22
C PRO A 95 21.72 1.15 -3.83
N GLU A 96 21.08 1.33 -4.99
CA GLU A 96 20.86 2.64 -5.62
C GLU A 96 19.97 3.52 -4.74
N LEU A 97 18.85 2.96 -4.27
CA LEU A 97 17.91 3.69 -3.42
C LEU A 97 18.50 3.98 -2.03
N GLU A 98 19.29 3.07 -1.45
CA GLU A 98 20.03 3.36 -0.22
C GLU A 98 20.92 4.60 -0.38
N ARG A 99 21.69 4.69 -1.47
CA ARG A 99 22.56 5.85 -1.75
C ARG A 99 21.75 7.14 -1.85
N GLU A 100 20.60 7.09 -2.53
CA GLU A 100 19.71 8.25 -2.60
C GLU A 100 19.13 8.64 -1.24
N ILE A 101 18.69 7.67 -0.43
CA ILE A 101 18.19 7.90 0.94
C ILE A 101 19.26 8.55 1.80
N ARG A 102 20.51 8.05 1.72
CA ARG A 102 21.67 8.60 2.46
C ARG A 102 21.87 10.09 2.20
N SER A 103 21.77 10.52 0.94
CA SER A 103 21.83 11.94 0.58
C SER A 103 20.56 12.70 0.96
N ALA A 104 19.39 12.07 0.81
CA ALA A 104 18.09 12.69 1.04
C ALA A 104 17.88 13.12 2.49
N ILE A 105 18.24 12.27 3.47
CA ILE A 105 18.04 12.57 4.90
C ILE A 105 18.93 13.70 5.44
N GLN A 106 19.97 14.08 4.69
CA GLN A 106 20.83 15.22 5.04
C GLN A 106 20.21 16.57 4.64
N ARG A 107 19.17 16.56 3.78
CA ARG A 107 18.50 17.78 3.33
C ARG A 107 17.61 18.36 4.43
N LYS A 108 17.66 19.69 4.57
CA LYS A 108 16.86 20.46 5.54
C LYS A 108 15.65 21.15 4.91
N ASP A 109 15.60 21.25 3.59
CA ASP A 109 14.57 21.95 2.82
C ASP A 109 13.41 21.04 2.36
N VAL A 110 13.46 19.76 2.71
CA VAL A 110 12.47 18.74 2.36
C VAL A 110 12.06 17.97 3.62
N ASP A 111 10.80 17.59 3.69
CA ASP A 111 10.20 16.90 4.84
C ASP A 111 9.80 15.45 4.53
N GLY A 112 9.83 15.04 3.27
CA GLY A 112 9.51 13.68 2.84
C GLY A 112 9.88 13.38 1.38
N PHE A 113 9.92 12.11 1.06
CA PHE A 113 10.27 11.60 -0.25
C PHE A 113 9.36 10.46 -0.69
N TYR A 114 8.83 10.58 -1.91
CA TYR A 114 8.14 9.53 -2.62
C TYR A 114 9.15 8.53 -3.17
N LEU A 115 8.93 7.25 -2.84
CA LEU A 115 9.70 6.13 -3.35
C LEU A 115 8.85 5.43 -4.41
N ASN A 116 9.49 5.05 -5.51
CA ASN A 116 8.87 4.21 -6.52
C ASN A 116 9.04 2.75 -6.14
N ARG A 117 8.04 1.91 -6.37
CA ARG A 117 8.17 0.46 -6.20
C ARG A 117 7.97 -0.28 -7.52
N ARG A 118 8.83 -1.24 -7.80
CA ARG A 118 8.72 -2.14 -8.96
C ARG A 118 8.19 -3.48 -8.48
N PHE A 119 7.12 -3.93 -9.12
CA PHE A 119 6.37 -5.12 -8.71
C PHE A 119 6.89 -6.37 -9.41
N TRP A 120 7.27 -7.39 -8.65
CA TRP A 120 7.65 -8.71 -9.16
C TRP A 120 6.42 -9.58 -9.35
N PHE A 121 6.25 -10.14 -10.55
CA PHE A 121 5.10 -10.98 -10.88
C PHE A 121 5.48 -12.06 -11.90
N LEU A 122 5.12 -13.32 -11.61
CA LEU A 122 5.39 -14.47 -12.47
C LEU A 122 6.87 -14.58 -12.92
N GLY A 123 7.80 -14.32 -12.00
CA GLY A 123 9.24 -14.46 -12.27
C GLY A 123 9.88 -13.30 -13.04
N GLY A 124 9.26 -12.11 -13.02
CA GLY A 124 9.85 -10.92 -13.65
C GLY A 124 9.20 -9.62 -13.20
N TRP A 125 9.87 -8.50 -13.51
CA TRP A 125 9.39 -7.16 -13.17
C TRP A 125 8.27 -6.68 -14.09
N ILE A 126 7.25 -6.05 -13.51
CA ILE A 126 6.19 -5.34 -14.23
C ILE A 126 6.57 -3.86 -14.36
N ASN A 127 6.65 -3.38 -15.60
CA ASN A 127 7.00 -1.99 -15.92
C ASN A 127 5.81 -1.20 -16.49
N HIS A 128 4.73 -1.89 -16.82
CA HIS A 128 3.55 -1.33 -17.46
C HIS A 128 2.30 -1.75 -16.69
N CYS A 129 1.17 -1.99 -17.36
CA CYS A 129 -0.12 -2.39 -16.75
C CYS A 129 -0.75 -1.34 -15.81
N GLY A 130 -0.13 -0.17 -15.67
CA GLY A 130 -0.49 0.84 -14.66
C GLY A 130 -0.02 0.47 -13.25
N TYR A 131 0.89 -0.50 -13.12
CA TYR A 131 1.53 -0.90 -11.87
C TYR A 131 2.87 -0.20 -11.65
N PHE A 132 3.45 0.35 -12.71
CA PHE A 132 4.68 1.13 -12.66
C PHE A 132 4.56 2.37 -13.57
N PRO A 133 5.08 3.54 -13.15
CA PRO A 133 5.60 3.82 -11.80
C PRO A 133 4.48 3.84 -10.74
N SER A 134 4.83 3.49 -9.50
CA SER A 134 3.94 3.43 -8.34
C SER A 134 4.58 4.18 -7.16
N TRP A 135 4.32 5.48 -7.11
CA TRP A 135 4.89 6.41 -6.12
C TRP A 135 4.14 6.39 -4.79
N ASN A 136 4.88 6.21 -3.69
CA ASN A 136 4.34 6.24 -2.33
C ASN A 136 5.27 7.03 -1.40
N LEU A 137 4.70 7.88 -0.56
CA LEU A 137 5.48 8.64 0.42
C LEU A 137 5.87 7.69 1.56
N ARG A 138 7.12 7.24 1.56
CA ARG A 138 7.63 6.21 2.49
C ARG A 138 8.74 6.71 3.40
N LEU A 139 9.55 7.67 2.95
CA LEU A 139 10.59 8.32 3.75
C LEU A 139 10.12 9.71 4.15
N PHE A 140 9.98 10.01 5.44
CA PHE A 140 9.56 11.35 5.88
C PHE A 140 9.94 11.62 7.32
N LYS A 141 9.89 12.90 7.72
CA LYS A 141 10.06 13.29 9.12
C LYS A 141 8.87 12.81 9.93
N HIS A 142 9.11 11.90 10.89
CA HIS A 142 8.03 11.14 11.53
C HIS A 142 6.99 12.04 12.24
N ARG A 143 7.38 13.25 12.69
CA ARG A 143 6.46 14.23 13.32
C ARG A 143 5.53 14.96 12.33
N LYS A 144 5.81 14.90 11.03
CA LYS A 144 5.09 15.64 9.98
C LYS A 144 4.15 14.80 9.13
N GLY A 145 4.24 13.46 9.15
CA GLY A 145 3.47 12.57 8.28
C GLY A 145 2.56 11.61 9.03
N ARG A 146 1.30 11.45 8.60
CA ARG A 146 0.34 10.45 9.11
C ARG A 146 -0.48 9.87 7.97
N TYR A 147 -0.85 8.59 8.05
CA TYR A 147 -1.76 7.98 7.07
C TYR A 147 -3.17 8.57 7.21
N GLU A 148 -3.83 8.79 6.07
CA GLU A 148 -5.19 9.32 6.00
C GLU A 148 -6.19 8.44 6.79
N LYS A 149 -7.02 9.06 7.63
CA LYS A 149 -8.11 8.38 8.32
C LYS A 149 -9.33 8.34 7.40
N MET A 150 -9.58 7.19 6.76
CA MET A 150 -10.87 6.94 6.13
C MET A 150 -11.83 6.32 7.14
N GLU A 151 -13.00 6.94 7.33
CA GLU A 151 -14.12 6.43 8.13
C GLU A 151 -14.85 5.27 7.44
N ALA A 152 -14.12 4.32 6.88
CA ALA A 152 -14.70 3.05 6.50
C ALA A 152 -14.92 2.27 7.81
N GLY A 153 -16.14 2.37 8.36
CA GLY A 153 -16.52 1.71 9.61
C GLY A 153 -16.09 0.23 9.65
N GLY A 154 -15.83 -0.29 10.86
CA GLY A 154 -15.10 -1.54 11.16
C GLY A 154 -15.52 -2.85 10.48
N GLY A 155 -16.47 -2.86 9.54
CA GLY A 155 -16.91 -4.04 8.79
C GLY A 155 -16.20 -4.28 7.45
N ALA A 156 -15.12 -3.57 7.13
CA ALA A 156 -14.48 -3.69 5.83
C ALA A 156 -13.51 -4.89 5.72
N GLY A 157 -13.16 -5.56 6.82
CA GLY A 157 -12.29 -6.76 6.78
C GLY A 157 -10.84 -6.51 6.36
N SER A 158 -10.39 -5.25 6.33
CA SER A 158 -8.99 -4.86 6.01
C SER A 158 -8.00 -5.13 7.16
N GLY A 159 -8.45 -5.81 8.23
CA GLY A 159 -7.61 -6.15 9.39
C GLY A 159 -7.01 -4.92 10.07
N ASP A 160 -5.73 -5.01 10.38
CA ASP A 160 -4.88 -4.01 11.03
C ASP A 160 -4.22 -3.01 10.06
N ASN A 161 -4.41 -3.14 8.74
CA ASN A 161 -3.81 -2.27 7.72
C ASN A 161 -4.69 -1.06 7.37
N GLU A 162 -4.07 0.11 7.15
CA GLU A 162 -4.76 1.34 6.76
C GLU A 162 -5.52 1.22 5.42
N VAL A 163 -6.71 1.82 5.41
CA VAL A 163 -7.63 1.84 4.27
C VAL A 163 -7.17 2.95 3.32
N HIS A 164 -6.65 2.59 2.14
CA HIS A 164 -5.99 3.51 1.18
C HIS A 164 -4.81 4.27 1.80
N GLU A 165 -3.68 3.58 1.93
CA GLU A 165 -2.45 4.00 2.61
C GLU A 165 -1.73 5.24 2.02
N HIS A 166 -2.37 6.41 2.01
CA HIS A 166 -1.71 7.66 1.65
C HIS A 166 -1.25 8.39 2.90
N VAL A 167 0.05 8.68 2.98
CA VAL A 167 0.62 9.56 4.00
C VAL A 167 0.29 11.01 3.65
N LEU A 168 -0.40 11.69 4.56
CA LEU A 168 -0.60 13.15 4.58
C LEU A 168 0.61 13.79 5.26
N LEU A 169 1.40 14.53 4.50
CA LEU A 169 2.59 15.23 4.99
C LEU A 169 2.32 16.72 5.17
N LYS A 170 2.68 17.26 6.34
CA LYS A 170 2.74 18.70 6.58
C LYS A 170 4.13 19.23 6.20
N GLY A 171 4.36 19.46 4.92
CA GLY A 171 5.66 19.94 4.44
C GLY A 171 5.88 19.71 2.95
N ARG A 172 7.10 20.00 2.50
CA ARG A 172 7.53 19.74 1.12
C ARG A 172 7.95 18.28 0.97
N ALA A 173 7.51 17.64 -0.11
CA ALA A 173 7.98 16.32 -0.50
C ALA A 173 8.56 16.32 -1.91
N GLU A 174 9.55 15.47 -2.15
CA GLU A 174 10.18 15.25 -3.46
C GLU A 174 10.19 13.76 -3.83
N TYR A 175 10.79 13.41 -4.96
CA TYR A 175 10.83 12.05 -5.49
C TYR A 175 12.27 11.54 -5.51
N LEU A 176 12.47 10.31 -5.06
CA LEU A 176 13.71 9.57 -5.30
C LEU A 176 13.59 8.80 -6.62
N ALA A 177 14.65 8.70 -7.39
CA ALA A 177 14.62 8.12 -8.73
C ALA A 177 14.71 6.60 -8.71
N ALA A 178 15.60 6.06 -7.87
CA ALA A 178 15.81 4.62 -7.75
C ALA A 178 14.57 3.91 -7.18
N PRO A 179 14.11 2.80 -7.81
CA PRO A 179 12.98 2.05 -7.28
C PRO A 179 13.40 1.12 -6.15
N MET A 180 12.47 0.87 -5.22
CA MET A 180 12.48 -0.31 -4.36
C MET A 180 11.81 -1.49 -5.07
N GLU A 181 12.09 -2.69 -4.60
CA GLU A 181 11.56 -3.93 -5.15
C GLU A 181 10.40 -4.45 -4.29
N HIS A 182 9.32 -4.92 -4.92
CA HIS A 182 8.14 -5.41 -4.23
C HIS A 182 7.80 -6.84 -4.66
N TYR A 183 7.95 -7.79 -3.74
CA TYR A 183 7.77 -9.24 -3.91
C TYR A 183 6.44 -9.71 -3.30
N ALA A 184 5.34 -9.05 -3.65
CA ALA A 184 4.09 -9.13 -2.86
C ALA A 184 3.36 -10.49 -2.90
N PHE A 185 3.64 -11.32 -3.90
CA PHE A 185 2.97 -12.61 -4.09
C PHE A 185 3.96 -13.68 -4.57
N PRO A 186 4.13 -14.78 -3.81
CA PRO A 186 4.96 -15.89 -4.22
C PRO A 186 4.32 -16.69 -5.38
N ASP A 187 2.99 -16.75 -5.42
CA ASP A 187 2.23 -17.50 -6.41
C ASP A 187 0.86 -16.88 -6.74
N ILE A 188 0.19 -17.47 -7.73
CA ILE A 188 -1.15 -17.04 -8.18
C ILE A 188 -2.24 -17.33 -7.16
N ALA A 189 -2.11 -18.40 -6.36
CA ALA A 189 -3.10 -18.75 -5.34
C ALA A 189 -3.18 -17.64 -4.27
N THR A 190 -2.02 -17.23 -3.74
CA THR A 190 -1.87 -16.14 -2.79
C THR A 190 -2.39 -14.82 -3.37
N PHE A 191 -2.11 -14.56 -4.65
CA PHE A 191 -2.67 -13.40 -5.36
C PHE A 191 -4.20 -13.44 -5.34
N VAL A 192 -4.81 -14.54 -5.80
CA VAL A 192 -6.26 -14.70 -5.92
C VAL A 192 -6.94 -14.58 -4.56
N GLU A 193 -6.44 -15.25 -3.52
CA GLU A 193 -7.00 -15.20 -2.17
C GLU A 193 -6.97 -13.79 -1.57
N LYS A 194 -5.85 -13.07 -1.70
CA LYS A 194 -5.75 -11.66 -1.27
C LYS A 194 -6.79 -10.81 -2.02
N HIS A 195 -6.95 -11.01 -3.33
CA HIS A 195 -7.90 -10.24 -4.15
C HIS A 195 -9.38 -10.57 -3.84
N ILE A 196 -9.71 -11.79 -3.40
CA ILE A 196 -11.06 -12.13 -2.91
C ILE A 196 -11.40 -11.30 -1.67
N ARG A 197 -10.46 -11.19 -0.72
CA ARG A 197 -10.62 -10.37 0.49
C ARG A 197 -10.74 -8.88 0.13
N TYR A 198 -9.83 -8.37 -0.70
CA TYR A 198 -9.86 -6.98 -1.15
C TYR A 198 -11.13 -6.63 -1.93
N ALA A 199 -11.67 -7.56 -2.72
CA ALA A 199 -12.92 -7.31 -3.45
C ALA A 199 -14.10 -7.13 -2.50
N THR A 200 -14.14 -7.91 -1.41
CA THR A 200 -15.13 -7.77 -0.35
C THR A 200 -15.01 -6.42 0.35
N TRP A 201 -13.78 -6.02 0.68
CA TRP A 201 -13.50 -4.71 1.26
C TRP A 201 -13.91 -3.55 0.34
N GLU A 202 -13.51 -3.58 -0.94
CA GLU A 202 -13.89 -2.58 -1.94
C GLU A 202 -15.41 -2.49 -2.08
N ALA A 203 -16.13 -3.62 -2.05
CA ALA A 203 -17.58 -3.62 -2.09
C ALA A 203 -18.20 -2.96 -0.86
N VAL A 204 -17.60 -3.11 0.33
CA VAL A 204 -18.02 -2.40 1.56
C VAL A 204 -17.83 -0.90 1.40
N VAL A 205 -16.61 -0.48 1.08
CA VAL A 205 -16.23 0.94 0.98
C VAL A 205 -17.04 1.62 -0.12
N ARG A 206 -17.12 1.03 -1.31
CA ARG A 206 -17.90 1.58 -2.43
C ARG A 206 -19.40 1.58 -2.15
N GLY A 207 -19.91 0.57 -1.43
CA GLY A 207 -21.30 0.52 -0.97
C GLY A 207 -21.66 1.62 0.03
N GLN A 208 -20.72 2.00 0.90
CA GLN A 208 -20.84 3.15 1.81
C GLN A 208 -20.73 4.49 1.07
N PHE A 209 -19.88 4.60 0.04
CA PHE A 209 -19.81 5.81 -0.80
C PHE A 209 -21.13 6.12 -1.52
N THR A 210 -21.90 5.10 -1.89
CA THR A 210 -23.27 5.31 -2.41
C THR A 210 -24.27 5.80 -1.36
N SER A 211 -24.05 5.55 -0.05
CA SER A 211 -24.97 5.90 1.02
C SER A 211 -24.56 7.12 1.86
N ILE A 212 -23.27 7.49 1.92
CA ILE A 212 -22.75 8.55 2.82
C ILE A 212 -21.97 9.66 2.05
N GLY A 213 -21.68 9.46 0.76
CA GLY A 213 -20.79 10.34 -0.02
C GLY A 213 -21.46 11.28 -1.04
N ALA A 214 -22.78 11.47 -0.97
CA ALA A 214 -23.49 12.35 -1.91
C ALA A 214 -23.21 13.86 -1.68
N GLU A 215 -22.73 14.27 -0.49
CA GLU A 215 -22.80 15.69 -0.11
C GLU A 215 -21.48 16.49 0.00
N ARG A 216 -20.27 15.90 -0.03
CA ARG A 216 -19.04 16.69 0.28
C ARG A 216 -18.18 17.22 -0.90
N MET A 217 -18.67 17.18 -2.13
CA MET A 217 -18.30 18.04 -3.28
C MET A 217 -18.74 17.36 -4.58
N ARG A 218 -19.51 18.05 -5.42
CA ARG A 218 -19.98 17.52 -6.72
C ARG A 218 -18.80 17.35 -7.68
N GLY A 219 -18.44 16.11 -8.01
CA GLY A 219 -17.53 15.83 -9.13
C GLY A 219 -18.09 16.43 -10.42
N SER A 220 -17.27 17.21 -11.13
CA SER A 220 -17.63 17.91 -12.36
C SER A 220 -16.66 17.54 -13.48
N PRO A 221 -17.14 17.29 -14.72
CA PRO A 221 -16.27 17.05 -15.88
C PRO A 221 -15.41 18.27 -16.24
N PHE A 222 -15.87 19.47 -15.87
CA PHE A 222 -15.18 20.75 -16.12
C PHE A 222 -14.56 21.35 -14.85
N GLY A 223 -14.49 20.57 -13.76
CA GLY A 223 -13.92 21.00 -12.50
C GLY A 223 -12.40 21.02 -12.47
N ASN A 224 -11.82 21.27 -11.29
CA ASN A 224 -10.38 21.09 -11.06
C ASN A 224 -9.94 19.62 -11.26
N ALA A 225 -8.63 19.35 -11.36
CA ALA A 225 -8.12 18.00 -11.65
C ALA A 225 -8.66 16.92 -10.69
N LEU A 226 -8.86 17.28 -9.41
CA LEU A 226 -9.43 16.40 -8.40
C LEU A 226 -10.93 16.13 -8.63
N GLN A 227 -11.71 17.16 -8.96
CA GLN A 227 -13.13 17.05 -9.32
C GLN A 227 -13.33 16.24 -10.59
N ARG A 228 -12.48 16.40 -11.60
CA ARG A 228 -12.49 15.59 -12.82
C ARG A 228 -12.15 14.13 -12.52
N ARG A 229 -11.10 13.86 -11.73
CA ARG A 229 -10.75 12.50 -11.29
C ARG A 229 -11.88 11.83 -10.53
N ARG A 230 -12.59 12.56 -9.67
CA ARG A 230 -13.78 12.07 -8.94
C ARG A 230 -14.97 11.83 -9.88
N TRP A 231 -15.20 12.71 -10.86
CA TRP A 231 -16.23 12.52 -11.88
C TRP A 231 -15.94 11.29 -12.75
N LEU A 232 -14.71 11.15 -13.26
CA LEU A 232 -14.24 9.97 -13.97
C LEU A 232 -14.44 8.71 -13.14
N LYS A 233 -14.06 8.70 -11.85
CA LYS A 233 -14.31 7.56 -10.95
C LYS A 233 -15.80 7.24 -10.83
N ARG A 234 -16.68 8.24 -10.74
CA ARG A 234 -18.13 8.04 -10.67
C ARG A 234 -18.72 7.50 -11.96
N VAL A 235 -18.28 8.00 -13.11
CA VAL A 235 -18.71 7.53 -14.43
C VAL A 235 -18.21 6.12 -14.68
N THR A 236 -16.93 5.85 -14.42
CA THR A 236 -16.37 4.49 -14.59
C THR A 236 -17.02 3.47 -13.68
N LEU A 237 -17.50 3.86 -12.49
CA LEU A 237 -18.29 2.99 -11.60
C LEU A 237 -19.65 2.56 -12.19
N ARG A 238 -20.24 3.34 -13.12
CA ARG A 238 -21.56 3.11 -13.72
C ARG A 238 -21.52 2.54 -15.14
N MET A 239 -20.35 2.45 -15.75
CA MET A 239 -20.21 1.95 -17.13
C MET A 239 -20.55 0.46 -17.21
N PRO A 240 -21.21 -0.02 -18.28
CA PRO A 240 -21.33 -1.45 -18.54
C PRO A 240 -19.95 -2.05 -18.88
N PHE A 241 -19.78 -3.37 -18.67
CA PHE A 241 -18.55 -4.11 -19.02
C PHE A 241 -17.24 -3.58 -18.41
N ARG A 242 -17.31 -3.03 -17.19
CA ARG A 242 -16.15 -2.49 -16.44
C ARG A 242 -14.94 -3.43 -16.40
N PRO A 243 -15.10 -4.76 -16.20
CA PRO A 243 -13.98 -5.69 -16.24
C PRO A 243 -13.22 -5.65 -17.57
N THR A 244 -13.94 -5.67 -18.69
CA THR A 244 -13.35 -5.59 -20.04
C THR A 244 -12.63 -4.27 -20.26
N LEU A 245 -13.23 -3.16 -19.82
CA LEU A 245 -12.59 -1.84 -19.91
C LEU A 245 -11.34 -1.75 -19.02
N ARG A 246 -11.34 -2.39 -17.84
CA ARG A 246 -10.17 -2.48 -16.96
C ARG A 246 -9.04 -3.25 -17.65
N PHE A 247 -9.35 -4.35 -18.32
CA PHE A 247 -8.38 -5.11 -19.13
C PHE A 247 -7.80 -4.24 -20.25
N LEU A 248 -8.65 -3.66 -21.11
CA LEU A 248 -8.22 -2.85 -22.26
C LEU A 248 -7.37 -1.65 -21.82
N TYR A 249 -7.76 -0.99 -20.73
CA TYR A 249 -6.99 0.10 -20.17
C TYR A 249 -5.61 -0.35 -19.68
N GLY A 250 -5.53 -1.44 -18.90
CA GLY A 250 -4.25 -1.95 -18.41
C GLY A 250 -3.35 -2.47 -19.52
N TYR A 251 -3.91 -3.28 -20.42
CA TYR A 251 -3.15 -4.00 -21.42
C TYR A 251 -2.76 -3.12 -22.61
N VAL A 252 -3.70 -2.32 -23.15
CA VAL A 252 -3.47 -1.50 -24.35
C VAL A 252 -2.99 -0.10 -23.96
N VAL A 253 -3.80 0.64 -23.20
CA VAL A 253 -3.52 2.06 -22.89
C VAL A 253 -2.30 2.21 -21.98
N LYS A 254 -2.19 1.36 -20.96
CA LYS A 254 -1.04 1.30 -20.07
C LYS A 254 0.05 0.36 -20.58
N GLN A 255 -0.01 -0.04 -21.85
CA GLN A 255 1.05 -0.78 -22.55
C GLN A 255 1.46 -2.09 -21.87
N GLY A 256 0.55 -2.76 -21.14
CA GLY A 256 0.82 -4.03 -20.49
C GLY A 256 1.33 -5.13 -21.43
N TYR A 257 1.01 -5.06 -22.73
CA TYR A 257 1.58 -5.97 -23.74
C TYR A 257 3.12 -5.94 -23.81
N ARG A 258 3.76 -4.84 -23.37
CA ARG A 258 5.24 -4.72 -23.34
C ARG A 258 5.89 -5.54 -22.23
N ASP A 259 5.13 -5.94 -21.20
CA ASP A 259 5.58 -6.88 -20.17
C ASP A 259 5.37 -8.36 -20.60
N GLY A 260 5.01 -8.59 -21.88
CA GLY A 260 4.82 -9.92 -22.45
C GLY A 260 3.69 -10.72 -21.79
N TYR A 261 3.92 -12.02 -21.61
CA TYR A 261 2.93 -12.92 -21.01
C TYR A 261 2.54 -12.49 -19.59
N ARG A 262 3.48 -11.95 -18.81
CA ARG A 262 3.24 -11.49 -17.43
C ARG A 262 2.24 -10.34 -17.39
N GLY A 263 2.42 -9.36 -18.28
CA GLY A 263 1.50 -8.24 -18.40
C GLY A 263 0.10 -8.66 -18.86
N TRP A 264 0.02 -9.64 -19.77
CA TRP A 264 -1.26 -10.21 -20.19
C TRP A 264 -1.99 -10.90 -19.03
N VAL A 265 -1.31 -11.78 -18.28
CA VAL A 265 -1.89 -12.47 -17.13
C VAL A 265 -2.31 -11.48 -16.05
N LEU A 266 -1.45 -10.52 -15.70
CA LEU A 266 -1.75 -9.51 -14.69
C LEU A 266 -2.99 -8.71 -15.08
N CYS A 267 -3.07 -8.20 -16.31
CA CYS A 267 -4.23 -7.44 -16.78
C CYS A 267 -5.52 -8.28 -16.76
N ARG A 268 -5.46 -9.58 -17.08
CA ARG A 268 -6.61 -10.50 -16.97
C ARG A 268 -7.06 -10.69 -15.54
N LEU A 269 -6.12 -10.93 -14.62
CA LEU A 269 -6.42 -11.07 -13.19
C LEU A 269 -7.02 -9.79 -12.60
N LEU A 270 -6.54 -8.62 -13.02
CA LEU A 270 -7.11 -7.34 -12.57
C LEU A 270 -8.52 -7.08 -13.11
N ALA A 271 -8.80 -7.54 -14.33
CA ALA A 271 -10.15 -7.49 -14.89
C ALA A 271 -11.09 -8.45 -14.16
N TRP A 272 -10.63 -9.68 -13.87
CA TRP A 272 -11.35 -10.63 -13.04
C TRP A 272 -11.62 -10.06 -11.63
N TYR A 273 -10.61 -9.44 -11.01
CA TYR A 273 -10.77 -8.77 -9.72
C TYR A 273 -11.85 -7.67 -9.77
N GLU A 274 -11.87 -6.83 -10.80
CA GLU A 274 -12.93 -5.83 -10.97
C GLU A 274 -14.30 -6.47 -11.16
N SER A 275 -14.39 -7.62 -11.84
CA SER A 275 -15.64 -8.37 -11.98
C SER A 275 -16.16 -8.87 -10.63
N LEU A 276 -15.25 -9.35 -9.77
CA LEU A 276 -15.58 -9.82 -8.43
C LEU A 276 -16.08 -8.66 -7.54
N ILE A 277 -15.48 -7.48 -7.64
CA ILE A 277 -15.97 -6.28 -6.94
C ILE A 277 -17.40 -5.94 -7.38
N VAL A 278 -17.68 -5.94 -8.69
CA VAL A 278 -19.01 -5.63 -9.21
C VAL A 278 -20.05 -6.63 -8.73
N ALA A 279 -19.74 -7.93 -8.76
CA ALA A 279 -20.62 -8.98 -8.27
C ALA A 279 -20.92 -8.81 -6.77
N LYS A 280 -19.89 -8.58 -5.94
CA LYS A 280 -20.05 -8.36 -4.49
C LYS A 280 -20.84 -7.10 -4.14
N ILE A 281 -20.72 -6.03 -4.93
CA ILE A 281 -21.57 -4.84 -4.77
C ILE A 281 -23.04 -5.18 -5.03
N TRP A 282 -23.32 -5.99 -6.05
CA TRP A 282 -24.68 -6.43 -6.37
C TRP A 282 -25.25 -7.32 -5.26
N GLU A 283 -24.50 -8.33 -4.78
CA GLU A 283 -24.89 -9.20 -3.65
C GLU A 283 -25.33 -8.36 -2.44
N ARG A 284 -24.50 -7.40 -2.05
CA ARG A 284 -24.78 -6.49 -0.91
C ARG A 284 -26.00 -5.60 -1.10
N ARG A 285 -26.26 -5.14 -2.33
CA ARG A 285 -27.46 -4.33 -2.62
C ARG A 285 -28.72 -5.18 -2.49
N ARG A 286 -28.66 -6.44 -2.92
CA ARG A 286 -29.76 -7.40 -2.79
C ARG A 286 -30.04 -7.71 -1.32
N GLU A 287 -29.02 -7.99 -0.52
CA GLU A 287 -29.15 -8.23 0.93
C GLU A 287 -29.81 -7.05 1.65
N ARG A 288 -29.36 -5.82 1.38
CA ARG A 288 -29.98 -4.60 1.95
C ARG A 288 -31.42 -4.39 1.51
N GLY A 289 -31.73 -4.70 0.25
CA GLY A 289 -33.09 -4.61 -0.28
C GLY A 289 -34.05 -5.62 0.37
N MET A 290 -33.57 -6.82 0.69
CA MET A 290 -34.36 -7.82 1.43
C MET A 290 -34.57 -7.41 2.90
N SER A 291 -33.54 -6.90 3.58
CA SER A 291 -33.64 -6.42 4.97
C SER A 291 -34.52 -5.18 5.15
N ALA A 292 -34.71 -4.34 4.12
CA ALA A 292 -35.60 -3.17 4.19
C ALA A 292 -37.08 -3.51 3.92
N ALA A 293 -37.37 -4.72 3.44
CA ALA A 293 -38.70 -5.21 3.12
C ALA A 293 -39.27 -6.18 4.19
N THR A 294 -38.53 -6.38 5.29
CA THR A 294 -38.93 -7.19 6.47
C THR A 294 -39.13 -6.27 7.66
#